data_AF-A0A167K830-F1
#
_entry.id   AF-A0A167K830-F1
#
_cell.length_a   1.000
_cell.length_b   1.000
_cell.length_c   1.000
_cell.angle_alpha   90.00
_cell.angle_beta   90.00
_cell.angle_gamma   90.00
#
_symmetry.space_group_name_H-M   'P 1'
#
loop_
_entity.id
_entity.type
_entity.pdbx_description
1 polymer ?
#
loop_
_entity_poly.entity_id
_entity_poly.type
_entity_poly.pdbx_seq_one_letter_code
_entity_poly.pdbx_strand_id
1 'polypeptide(L)'
;MPVRLPGLSAMRSPSTSVLSFLRPFSFTTAVAQPPRETRPPARSPARSPTPSSTSRLQSINKDRMSVGGGAKGRSAAASTMHRLGQSYKERAAVGLLEKQSQIDFLKHRKISKDYLRQMPRRWVPGDVYSPHDLSPREMEKWRRKNPRQVDVVDQFGLRPLDMYKNFSLIQAFTTSSGQIKHSKETALRPVNQRKVAKMIRRIQGMGLYPTIHDHPELIRSDFYHPEQRRG
;
A
#
# COMPACT_ATOMS: atom_id res chain seq x y z
N MET A 1 -17.38 -73.48 13.24
CA MET A 1 -16.12 -74.13 12.78
C MET A 1 -16.21 -74.25 11.26
N PRO A 2 -15.18 -73.96 10.44
CA PRO A 2 -13.78 -73.70 10.80
C PRO A 2 -13.17 -72.41 10.20
N VAL A 3 -12.10 -72.01 10.86
CA VAL A 3 -11.06 -71.05 10.50
C VAL A 3 -10.08 -71.74 9.53
N ARG A 4 -9.60 -71.05 8.48
CA ARG A 4 -8.37 -71.45 7.77
C ARG A 4 -7.54 -70.22 7.35
N LEU A 5 -6.38 -70.09 8.01
CA LEU A 5 -5.21 -69.29 7.60
C LEU A 5 -4.39 -70.07 6.52
N PRO A 6 -3.18 -69.65 6.11
CA PRO A 6 -2.94 -69.10 4.77
C PRO A 6 -2.02 -70.00 3.92
N GLY A 7 -2.14 -69.89 2.60
CA GLY A 7 -1.19 -70.49 1.66
C GLY A 7 0.08 -69.66 1.56
N LEU A 8 1.20 -70.24 2.01
CA LEU A 8 2.56 -69.79 1.72
C LEU A 8 2.86 -70.00 0.23
N SER A 9 3.46 -69.01 -0.43
CA SER A 9 4.25 -69.26 -1.65
C SER A 9 5.42 -68.29 -1.80
N ALA A 10 6.61 -68.88 -1.61
CA ALA A 10 7.89 -68.68 -2.29
C ALA A 10 8.28 -67.28 -2.82
N MET A 11 9.22 -66.69 -2.07
CA MET A 11 10.58 -66.34 -2.51
C MET A 11 10.78 -65.89 -3.97
N ARG A 12 11.04 -64.59 -4.16
CA ARG A 12 11.80 -64.09 -5.31
C ARG A 12 12.86 -63.10 -4.83
N SER A 13 14.08 -63.35 -5.28
CA SER A 13 15.36 -62.74 -4.91
C SER A 13 15.41 -61.21 -5.02
N PRO A 14 16.16 -60.51 -4.14
CA PRO A 14 16.46 -59.09 -4.26
C PRO A 14 17.54 -58.85 -5.33
N SER A 15 17.17 -58.21 -6.42
CA SER A 15 18.12 -57.63 -7.37
C SER A 15 18.64 -56.30 -6.82
N THR A 16 19.95 -56.28 -6.63
CA THR A 16 20.82 -55.15 -6.36
C THR A 16 20.66 -54.04 -7.40
N SER A 17 20.40 -52.81 -6.94
CA SER A 17 20.67 -51.58 -7.69
C SER A 17 20.93 -50.46 -6.69
N VAL A 18 22.17 -50.43 -6.22
CA VAL A 18 22.83 -49.30 -5.58
C VAL A 18 23.01 -48.19 -6.62
N LEU A 19 22.25 -47.10 -6.50
CA LEU A 19 22.61 -45.82 -7.09
C LEU A 19 22.51 -44.73 -6.02
N SER A 20 23.64 -44.60 -5.34
CA SER A 20 23.99 -43.56 -4.39
C SER A 20 24.11 -42.21 -5.11
N PHE A 21 23.15 -41.31 -4.92
CA PHE A 21 23.36 -39.87 -5.17
C PHE A 21 23.79 -39.19 -3.88
N LEU A 22 25.02 -39.50 -3.44
CA LEU A 22 25.75 -38.67 -2.48
C LEU A 22 26.32 -37.48 -3.25
N ARG A 23 25.89 -36.26 -2.90
CA ARG A 23 26.58 -35.04 -3.30
C ARG A 23 27.97 -35.02 -2.64
N PRO A 24 29.07 -34.85 -3.37
CA PRO A 24 30.38 -34.65 -2.76
C PRO A 24 30.47 -33.24 -2.17
N PHE A 25 30.63 -33.17 -0.84
CA PHE A 25 31.16 -31.99 -0.16
C PHE A 25 32.67 -31.97 -0.40
N SER A 26 33.14 -31.06 -1.25
CA SER A 26 34.56 -30.78 -1.41
C SER A 26 35.02 -29.85 -0.29
N PHE A 27 35.82 -30.35 0.65
CA PHE A 27 36.57 -29.54 1.59
C PHE A 27 37.85 -29.06 0.90
N THR A 28 37.93 -27.77 0.58
CA THR A 28 39.21 -27.12 0.28
C THR A 28 39.58 -26.25 1.48
N THR A 29 40.78 -26.47 2.01
CA THR A 29 41.39 -25.65 3.05
C THR A 29 41.92 -24.38 2.41
N ALA A 30 41.17 -23.28 2.51
CA ALA A 30 41.62 -21.96 2.06
C ALA A 30 42.40 -21.26 3.18
N VAL A 31 43.63 -20.88 2.85
CA VAL A 31 44.57 -20.08 3.65
C VAL A 31 43.93 -18.77 4.10
N ALA A 32 44.08 -18.46 5.40
CA ALA A 32 43.60 -17.26 6.05
C ALA A 32 44.24 -15.98 5.46
N GLN A 33 43.41 -15.10 4.90
CA GLN A 33 43.78 -13.71 4.59
C GLN A 33 43.40 -12.80 5.78
N PRO A 34 44.21 -11.78 6.11
CA PRO A 34 43.91 -10.83 7.19
C PRO A 34 42.68 -9.95 6.85
N PRO A 35 41.98 -9.43 7.87
CA PRO A 35 40.72 -8.71 7.69
C PRO A 35 40.93 -7.41 6.91
N ARG A 36 40.23 -7.27 5.78
CA ARG A 36 40.04 -5.99 5.09
C ARG A 36 39.14 -5.10 5.94
N GLU A 37 39.69 -4.01 6.45
CA GLU A 37 38.97 -2.90 7.07
C GLU A 37 37.95 -2.31 6.08
N THR A 38 36.67 -2.36 6.44
CA THR A 38 35.62 -1.60 5.76
C THR A 38 35.72 -0.14 6.22
N ARG A 39 36.41 0.67 5.42
CA ARG A 39 36.44 2.13 5.57
C ARG A 39 35.01 2.69 5.46
N PRO A 40 34.51 3.47 6.43
CA PRO A 40 33.23 4.17 6.29
C PRO A 40 33.37 5.28 5.23
N PRO A 41 32.35 5.54 4.39
CA PRO A 41 32.36 6.71 3.55
C PRO A 41 32.32 7.97 4.43
N ALA A 42 33.27 8.87 4.18
CA ALA A 42 33.40 10.15 4.85
C ALA A 42 32.09 10.95 4.79
N ARG A 43 31.64 11.41 5.96
CA ARG A 43 30.59 12.42 6.13
C ARG A 43 30.95 13.69 5.35
N SER A 44 30.17 14.01 4.33
CA SER A 44 30.10 15.38 3.81
C SER A 44 29.30 16.24 4.79
N PRO A 45 29.73 17.48 5.11
CA PRO A 45 28.96 18.37 5.95
C PRO A 45 27.66 18.81 5.26
N ALA A 46 26.63 18.99 6.08
CA ALA A 46 25.27 19.36 5.72
C ALA A 46 25.23 20.55 4.75
N ARG A 47 24.70 20.31 3.55
CA ARG A 47 24.35 21.34 2.58
C ARG A 47 22.97 21.88 2.96
N SER A 48 22.90 23.18 3.23
CA SER A 48 21.67 23.92 3.48
C SER A 48 20.65 23.76 2.33
N PRO A 49 19.35 23.77 2.61
CA PRO A 49 18.33 23.68 1.56
C PRO A 49 18.38 24.96 0.72
N THR A 50 18.78 24.81 -0.54
CA THR A 50 18.65 25.85 -1.56
C THR A 50 17.17 26.18 -1.77
N PRO A 51 16.72 27.44 -1.68
CA PRO A 51 15.36 27.82 -2.03
C PRO A 51 15.13 27.54 -3.53
N SER A 52 14.06 26.82 -3.84
CA SER A 52 13.63 26.49 -5.19
C SER A 52 13.38 27.74 -6.04
N SER A 53 13.91 27.73 -7.27
CA SER A 53 13.94 28.79 -8.30
C SER A 53 12.62 29.49 -8.69
N THR A 54 11.48 29.19 -8.07
CA THR A 54 10.21 29.81 -8.45
C THR A 54 9.91 31.12 -7.73
N SER A 55 10.64 31.47 -6.66
CA SER A 55 10.44 32.75 -5.94
C SER A 55 11.10 33.97 -6.60
N ARG A 56 12.08 33.76 -7.49
CA ARG A 56 12.84 34.86 -8.14
C ARG A 56 12.16 35.49 -9.37
N LEU A 57 11.07 34.92 -9.88
CA LEU A 57 10.37 35.48 -11.05
C LEU A 57 9.37 36.59 -10.69
N GLN A 58 9.08 36.82 -9.40
CA GLN A 58 8.13 37.86 -8.97
C GLN A 58 8.80 39.21 -8.63
N SER A 59 10.13 39.29 -8.58
CA SER A 59 10.85 40.52 -8.20
C SER A 59 11.48 41.28 -9.38
N ILE A 60 11.48 40.73 -10.60
CA ILE A 60 12.24 41.31 -11.73
C ILE A 60 11.52 42.46 -12.44
N ASN A 61 10.22 42.71 -12.17
CA ASN A 61 9.44 43.67 -12.95
C ASN A 61 8.99 44.94 -12.19
N LYS A 62 9.57 45.25 -11.03
CA LYS A 62 9.23 46.47 -10.27
C LYS A 62 10.17 47.66 -10.48
N ASP A 63 11.38 47.44 -11.00
CA ASP A 63 12.41 48.50 -11.01
C ASP A 63 12.66 49.16 -12.37
N ARG A 64 11.78 48.99 -13.37
CA ARG A 64 12.05 49.50 -14.74
C ARG A 64 11.14 50.62 -15.27
N MET A 65 10.33 51.27 -14.44
CA MET A 65 9.56 52.46 -14.84
C MET A 65 9.62 53.55 -13.76
N SER A 66 10.77 54.19 -13.61
CA SER A 66 10.88 55.53 -13.01
C SER A 66 12.01 56.29 -13.71
N VAL A 67 11.74 56.70 -14.94
CA VAL A 67 12.57 57.67 -15.67
C VAL A 67 11.67 58.82 -16.08
N GLY A 68 11.97 60.00 -15.51
CA GLY A 68 11.81 61.33 -16.10
C GLY A 68 10.45 61.76 -16.64
N GLY A 69 9.85 62.77 -16.01
CA GLY A 69 8.80 63.57 -16.67
C GLY A 69 8.08 64.54 -15.73
N GLY A 70 8.63 65.74 -15.55
CA GLY A 70 7.84 66.87 -15.04
C GLY A 70 6.75 67.24 -16.04
N ALA A 71 5.53 67.46 -15.57
CA ALA A 71 4.46 68.10 -16.34
C ALA A 71 3.44 68.76 -15.40
N LYS A 72 3.51 70.09 -15.33
CA LYS A 72 2.45 70.97 -14.83
C LYS A 72 1.23 70.79 -15.74
N GLY A 73 0.04 70.60 -15.15
CA GLY A 73 -1.25 70.57 -15.84
C GLY A 73 -1.71 69.18 -16.31
N ARG A 74 -2.23 68.36 -15.38
CA ARG A 74 -2.92 67.10 -15.73
C ARG A 74 -4.42 67.35 -15.65
N SER A 75 -5.11 67.19 -16.78
CA SER A 75 -6.56 67.29 -16.87
C SER A 75 -7.24 66.29 -15.92
N ALA A 76 -8.39 66.67 -15.36
CA ALA A 76 -9.17 65.82 -14.44
C ALA A 76 -9.55 64.44 -15.03
N ALA A 77 -9.56 64.32 -16.37
CA ALA A 77 -9.78 63.05 -17.06
C ALA A 77 -8.59 62.07 -16.91
N ALA A 78 -7.35 62.55 -16.96
CA ALA A 78 -6.14 61.71 -16.85
C ALA A 78 -5.93 61.18 -15.41
N SER A 79 -6.30 61.97 -14.40
CA SER A 79 -6.28 61.53 -12.99
C SER A 79 -7.37 60.49 -12.71
N THR A 80 -8.53 60.61 -13.34
CA THR A 80 -9.63 59.63 -13.22
C THR A 80 -9.27 58.29 -13.84
N MET A 81 -8.63 58.28 -15.02
CA MET A 81 -8.14 57.04 -15.64
C MET A 81 -7.02 56.37 -14.84
N HIS A 82 -6.13 57.15 -14.22
CA HIS A 82 -5.08 56.62 -13.35
C HIS A 82 -5.65 55.92 -12.10
N ARG A 83 -6.68 56.52 -11.48
CA ARG A 83 -7.36 55.95 -10.31
C ARG A 83 -8.08 54.65 -10.67
N LEU A 84 -8.77 54.60 -11.81
CA LEU A 84 -9.43 53.39 -12.30
C LEU A 84 -8.42 52.26 -12.54
N GLY A 85 -7.27 52.58 -13.16
CA GLY A 85 -6.18 51.62 -13.38
C GLY A 85 -5.53 51.12 -12.09
N GLN A 86 -5.45 51.95 -11.04
CA GLN A 86 -4.98 51.53 -9.71
C GLN A 86 -5.97 50.56 -9.04
N SER A 87 -7.27 50.84 -9.08
CA SER A 87 -8.30 49.95 -8.53
C SER A 87 -8.33 48.57 -9.21
N TYR A 88 -8.10 48.50 -10.52
CA TYR A 88 -7.96 47.22 -11.22
C TYR A 88 -6.72 46.43 -10.78
N LYS A 89 -5.58 47.11 -10.57
CA LYS A 89 -4.35 46.47 -10.08
C LYS A 89 -4.50 45.96 -8.65
N GLU A 90 -5.14 46.73 -7.78
CA GLU A 90 -5.44 46.32 -6.39
C GLU A 90 -6.37 45.12 -6.36
N ARG A 91 -7.43 45.11 -7.18
CA ARG A 91 -8.35 43.97 -7.27
C ARG A 91 -7.68 42.72 -7.83
N ALA A 92 -6.80 42.86 -8.82
CA ALA A 92 -5.99 41.77 -9.33
C ALA A 92 -4.99 41.24 -8.28
N ALA A 93 -4.39 42.13 -7.48
CA ALA A 93 -3.49 41.77 -6.40
C ALA A 93 -4.22 40.99 -5.28
N VAL A 94 -5.42 41.44 -4.88
CA VAL A 94 -6.25 40.73 -3.89
C VAL A 94 -6.62 39.33 -4.39
N GLY A 95 -7.03 39.20 -5.66
CA GLY A 95 -7.32 37.89 -6.25
C GLY A 95 -6.09 36.97 -6.37
N LEU A 96 -4.88 37.53 -6.54
CA LEU A 96 -3.64 36.76 -6.51
C LEU A 96 -3.28 36.28 -5.09
N LEU A 97 -3.47 37.14 -4.08
CA LEU A 97 -3.25 36.79 -2.68
C LEU A 97 -4.21 35.68 -2.22
N GLU A 98 -5.48 35.77 -2.61
CA GLU A 98 -6.48 34.75 -2.33
C GLU A 98 -6.10 33.42 -2.99
N LYS A 99 -5.72 33.43 -4.27
CA LYS A 99 -5.22 32.23 -4.96
C LYS A 99 -3.98 31.66 -4.29
N GLN A 100 -3.04 32.51 -3.85
CA GLN A 100 -1.85 32.08 -3.12
C GLN A 100 -2.23 31.40 -1.80
N SER A 101 -3.16 31.99 -1.04
CA SER A 101 -3.67 31.43 0.22
C SER A 101 -4.32 30.06 0.01
N GLN A 102 -5.08 29.89 -1.07
CA GLN A 102 -5.74 28.64 -1.43
C GLN A 102 -4.70 27.58 -1.83
N ILE A 103 -3.69 27.97 -2.62
CA ILE A 103 -2.57 27.09 -2.99
C ILE A 103 -1.81 26.66 -1.74
N ASP A 104 -1.51 27.57 -0.81
CA ASP A 104 -0.76 27.26 0.39
C ASP A 104 -1.56 26.37 1.35
N PHE A 105 -2.88 26.57 1.45
CA PHE A 105 -3.77 25.64 2.14
C PHE A 105 -3.71 24.22 1.56
N LEU A 106 -3.76 24.08 0.22
CA LEU A 106 -3.64 22.79 -0.44
C LEU A 106 -2.26 22.14 -0.22
N LYS A 107 -1.18 22.93 -0.22
CA LYS A 107 0.17 22.45 0.12
C LYS A 107 0.23 21.93 1.55
N HIS A 108 -0.25 22.70 2.53
CA HIS A 108 -0.27 22.29 3.94
C HIS A 108 -1.10 21.02 4.14
N ARG A 109 -2.25 20.91 3.45
CA ARG A 109 -3.07 19.70 3.47
C ARG A 109 -2.35 18.47 2.90
N LYS A 110 -1.52 18.65 1.87
CA LYS A 110 -0.68 17.57 1.32
C LYS A 110 0.42 17.17 2.31
N ILE A 111 1.14 18.15 2.83
CA ILE A 111 2.23 17.96 3.80
C ILE A 111 1.71 17.23 5.05
N SER A 112 0.57 17.65 5.59
CA SER A 112 -0.02 16.99 6.76
C SER A 112 -0.41 15.54 6.49
N LYS A 113 -0.99 15.25 5.32
CA LYS A 113 -1.29 13.87 4.89
C LYS A 113 -0.03 13.02 4.73
N ASP A 114 1.05 13.59 4.21
CA ASP A 114 2.31 12.89 4.03
C ASP A 114 2.94 12.53 5.40
N TYR A 115 2.87 13.44 6.38
CA TYR A 115 3.26 13.12 7.76
C TYR A 115 2.41 12.03 8.40
N LEU A 116 1.08 12.05 8.19
CA LEU A 116 0.20 10.99 8.70
C LEU A 116 0.53 9.61 8.10
N ARG A 117 0.90 9.55 6.81
CA ARG A 117 1.34 8.31 6.16
C ARG A 117 2.66 7.77 6.71
N GLN A 118 3.53 8.65 7.18
CA GLN A 118 4.79 8.26 7.82
C GLN A 118 4.58 7.61 9.19
N MET A 119 3.41 7.79 9.81
CA MET A 119 3.03 7.21 11.10
C MET A 119 2.24 5.89 10.91
N PRO A 120 2.90 4.71 10.95
CA PRO A 120 2.22 3.44 10.70
C PRO A 120 1.37 2.96 11.88
N ARG A 121 1.68 3.38 13.11
CA ARG A 121 0.93 3.02 14.32
C ARG A 121 -0.35 3.83 14.41
N ARG A 122 -1.47 3.16 14.67
CA ARG A 122 -2.74 3.79 15.02
C ARG A 122 -2.87 3.78 16.54
N TRP A 123 -2.90 4.95 17.15
CA TRP A 123 -3.04 5.11 18.59
C TRP A 123 -4.50 4.97 19.01
N VAL A 124 -4.75 4.18 20.06
CA VAL A 124 -6.06 4.00 20.66
C VAL A 124 -6.10 4.77 21.99
N PRO A 125 -7.21 5.43 22.35
CA PRO A 125 -7.34 6.02 23.67
C PRO A 125 -7.11 4.96 24.77
N GLY A 126 -6.27 5.29 25.75
CA GLY A 126 -5.85 4.35 26.80
C GLY A 126 -4.51 3.66 26.55
N ASP A 127 -3.94 3.75 25.33
CA ASP A 127 -2.59 3.28 25.07
C ASP A 127 -1.56 4.14 25.82
N VAL A 128 -0.74 3.50 26.66
CA VAL A 128 0.42 4.15 27.28
C VAL A 128 1.56 4.22 26.25
N TYR A 129 2.23 5.37 26.17
CA TYR A 129 3.37 5.57 25.30
C TYR A 129 4.62 5.96 26.08
N SER A 130 5.77 5.55 25.58
CA SER A 130 7.09 6.03 25.97
C SER A 130 7.65 6.94 24.86
N PRO A 131 8.54 7.90 25.17
CA PRO A 131 9.27 8.64 24.15
C PRO A 131 9.95 7.75 23.09
N HIS A 132 10.33 6.52 23.47
CA HIS A 132 10.93 5.54 22.57
C HIS A 132 9.96 5.05 21.47
N ASP A 133 8.66 5.04 21.72
CA ASP A 133 7.64 4.56 20.77
C ASP A 133 7.48 5.47 19.54
N LEU A 134 7.91 6.72 19.65
CA LEU A 134 7.91 7.70 18.57
C LEU A 134 9.20 7.65 17.72
N SER A 135 10.15 6.79 18.10
CA SER A 135 11.41 6.66 17.37
C SER A 135 11.20 5.97 16.01
N PRO A 136 12.00 6.31 14.98
CA PRO A 136 11.90 5.68 13.66
C PRO A 136 12.05 4.15 13.71
N ARG A 137 12.83 3.62 14.66
CA ARG A 137 13.07 2.19 14.85
C ARG A 137 11.82 1.45 15.31
N GLU A 138 11.08 2.00 16.27
CA GLU A 138 9.81 1.40 16.71
C GLU A 138 8.75 1.54 15.61
N MET A 139 8.69 2.68 14.93
CA MET A 139 7.79 2.88 13.79
C MET A 139 8.02 1.84 12.67
N GLU A 140 9.27 1.44 12.42
CA GLU A 140 9.57 0.39 11.45
C GLU A 140 8.99 -0.97 11.85
N LYS A 141 8.99 -1.33 13.14
CA LYS A 141 8.37 -2.57 13.62
C LYS A 141 6.87 -2.57 13.33
N TRP A 142 6.18 -1.46 13.61
CA TRP A 142 4.76 -1.29 13.33
C TRP A 142 4.40 -1.28 11.84
N ARG A 143 5.37 -0.98 10.97
CA ARG A 143 5.19 -1.05 9.50
C ARG A 143 5.06 -2.47 8.99
N ARG A 144 5.62 -3.45 9.71
CA ARG A 144 5.53 -4.87 9.32
C ARG A 144 4.11 -5.36 9.58
N LYS A 145 3.43 -5.79 8.51
CA LYS A 145 2.10 -6.40 8.61
C LYS A 145 2.24 -7.73 9.36
N ASN A 146 1.71 -7.79 10.58
CA ASN A 146 1.60 -9.07 11.29
C ASN A 146 0.46 -9.86 10.63
N PRO A 147 0.69 -11.10 10.16
CA PRO A 147 -0.42 -11.95 9.72
C PRO A 147 -1.42 -12.13 10.87
N ARG A 148 -2.70 -12.32 10.52
CA ARG A 148 -3.72 -12.68 11.51
C ARG A 148 -3.27 -13.97 12.19
N GLN A 149 -3.27 -13.99 13.52
CA GLN A 149 -2.86 -15.18 14.27
C GLN A 149 -4.02 -16.16 14.48
N VAL A 150 -5.26 -15.68 14.37
CA VAL A 150 -6.47 -16.45 14.69
C VAL A 150 -7.20 -16.84 13.42
N ASP A 151 -7.58 -18.13 13.34
CA ASP A 151 -8.39 -18.68 12.26
C ASP A 151 -9.84 -18.16 12.38
N VAL A 152 -10.27 -17.41 11.37
CA VAL A 152 -11.59 -16.79 11.28
C VAL A 152 -12.72 -17.84 11.26
N VAL A 153 -12.49 -18.99 10.62
CA VAL A 153 -13.50 -20.05 10.51
C VAL A 153 -13.77 -20.69 11.87
N ASP A 154 -12.70 -20.93 12.65
CA ASP A 154 -12.82 -21.48 14.01
C ASP A 154 -13.40 -20.44 14.99
N GLN A 155 -13.00 -19.17 14.88
CA GLN A 155 -13.50 -18.09 15.73
C GLN A 155 -15.01 -17.88 15.60
N PHE A 156 -15.54 -18.00 14.38
CA PHE A 156 -16.98 -17.89 14.11
C PHE A 156 -17.71 -19.24 14.14
N GLY A 157 -17.03 -20.36 14.36
CA GLY A 157 -17.63 -21.70 14.39
C GLY A 157 -18.31 -22.11 13.07
N LEU A 158 -17.86 -21.57 11.93
CA LEU A 158 -18.52 -21.77 10.64
C LEU A 158 -18.20 -23.15 10.07
N ARG A 159 -19.16 -23.76 9.38
CA ARG A 159 -18.96 -24.97 8.59
C ARG A 159 -18.86 -24.60 7.11
N PRO A 160 -17.64 -24.51 6.52
CA PRO A 160 -17.48 -23.97 5.16
C PRO A 160 -18.27 -24.76 4.11
N LEU A 161 -18.34 -26.08 4.24
CA LEU A 161 -19.01 -26.93 3.24
C LEU A 161 -20.50 -26.62 3.06
N ASP A 162 -21.16 -26.09 4.10
CA ASP A 162 -22.59 -25.74 4.08
C ASP A 162 -22.81 -24.29 3.63
N MET A 163 -21.80 -23.45 3.78
CA MET A 163 -21.85 -22.02 3.43
C MET A 163 -21.60 -21.73 1.95
N TYR A 164 -21.63 -22.75 1.08
CA TYR A 164 -21.34 -22.58 -0.34
C TYR A 164 -22.30 -21.61 -1.05
N LYS A 165 -23.50 -21.35 -0.51
CA LYS A 165 -24.46 -20.39 -1.07
C LYS A 165 -24.12 -18.92 -0.74
N ASN A 166 -23.21 -18.68 0.20
CA ASN A 166 -22.84 -17.33 0.59
C ASN A 166 -21.68 -16.81 -0.28
N PHE A 167 -22.03 -16.06 -1.34
CA PHE A 167 -21.05 -15.53 -2.30
C PHE A 167 -20.06 -14.54 -1.67
N SER A 168 -20.49 -13.73 -0.70
CA SER A 168 -19.62 -12.79 0.01
C SER A 168 -18.53 -13.51 0.80
N LEU A 169 -18.86 -14.64 1.42
CA LEU A 169 -17.90 -15.48 2.14
C LEU A 169 -16.88 -16.09 1.16
N ILE A 170 -17.32 -16.54 -0.01
CA ILE A 170 -16.43 -17.06 -1.05
C ILE A 170 -15.47 -15.98 -1.54
N GLN A 171 -15.98 -14.78 -1.86
CA GLN A 171 -15.17 -13.65 -2.33
C GLN A 171 -14.05 -13.27 -1.34
N ALA A 172 -14.28 -13.40 -0.04
CA ALA A 172 -13.24 -13.15 0.96
C ALA A 172 -12.03 -14.09 0.79
N PHE A 173 -12.23 -15.33 0.34
CA PHE A 173 -11.20 -16.35 0.17
C PHE A 173 -10.74 -16.56 -1.28
N THR A 174 -11.30 -15.84 -2.25
CA THR A 174 -10.82 -15.81 -3.64
C THR A 174 -10.12 -14.51 -3.97
N THR A 175 -9.21 -14.56 -4.93
CA THR A 175 -8.62 -13.38 -5.58
C THR A 175 -9.65 -12.78 -6.55
N SER A 176 -9.47 -11.52 -6.95
CA SER A 176 -10.33 -10.87 -7.97
C SER A 176 -10.42 -11.64 -9.29
N SER A 177 -9.44 -12.51 -9.56
CA SER A 177 -9.38 -13.43 -10.70
C SER A 177 -10.12 -14.77 -10.48
N GLY A 178 -10.84 -14.94 -9.37
CA GLY A 178 -11.57 -16.18 -9.05
C GLY A 178 -10.70 -17.34 -8.52
N GLN A 179 -9.38 -17.14 -8.38
CA GLN A 179 -8.46 -18.13 -7.82
C GLN A 179 -8.58 -18.24 -6.30
N ILE A 180 -8.36 -19.43 -5.73
CA ILE A 180 -8.37 -19.64 -4.27
C ILE A 180 -7.09 -19.06 -3.66
N LYS A 181 -7.22 -18.17 -2.68
CA LYS A 181 -6.08 -17.55 -1.97
C LYS A 181 -5.25 -18.59 -1.22
N HIS A 182 -3.93 -18.38 -1.19
CA HIS A 182 -3.01 -19.24 -0.45
C HIS A 182 -3.20 -19.10 1.07
N SER A 183 -2.83 -20.14 1.85
CA SER A 183 -2.97 -20.14 3.33
C SER A 183 -2.24 -18.97 4.01
N LYS A 184 -1.18 -18.47 3.39
CA LYS A 184 -0.42 -17.29 3.84
C LYS A 184 -1.25 -16.00 3.78
N GLU A 185 -2.18 -15.90 2.84
CA GLU A 185 -3.05 -14.73 2.68
C GLU A 185 -4.32 -14.88 3.51
N THR A 186 -4.91 -16.08 3.55
CA THR A 186 -6.14 -16.35 4.30
C THR A 186 -5.90 -16.47 5.80
N ALA A 187 -4.67 -16.79 6.21
CA ALA A 187 -4.27 -17.07 7.58
C ALA A 187 -5.14 -18.16 8.26
N LEU A 188 -5.69 -19.09 7.47
CA LEU A 188 -6.48 -20.21 7.98
C LEU A 188 -5.59 -21.39 8.36
N ARG A 189 -6.06 -22.20 9.31
CA ARG A 189 -5.43 -23.49 9.63
C ARG A 189 -5.51 -24.43 8.43
N PRO A 190 -4.51 -25.30 8.18
CA PRO A 190 -4.51 -26.18 6.99
C PRO A 190 -5.77 -27.04 6.82
N VAL A 191 -6.38 -27.47 7.92
CA VAL A 191 -7.63 -28.25 7.90
C VAL A 191 -8.78 -27.42 7.36
N ASN A 192 -8.94 -26.19 7.85
CA ASN A 192 -10.01 -25.30 7.44
C ASN A 192 -9.78 -24.74 6.05
N GLN A 193 -8.53 -24.43 5.68
CA GLN A 193 -8.14 -24.08 4.31
C GLN A 193 -8.60 -25.14 3.31
N ARG A 194 -8.44 -26.44 3.62
CA ARG A 194 -8.95 -27.53 2.76
C ARG A 194 -10.47 -27.54 2.66
N LYS A 195 -11.19 -27.30 3.77
CA LYS A 195 -12.66 -27.23 3.79
C LYS A 195 -13.18 -26.05 2.96
N VAL A 196 -12.58 -24.88 3.11
CA VAL A 196 -12.88 -23.67 2.32
C VAL A 196 -12.57 -23.92 0.84
N ALA A 197 -11.39 -24.46 0.51
CA ALA A 197 -11.05 -24.79 -0.88
C ALA A 197 -12.00 -25.84 -1.49
N LYS A 198 -12.51 -26.78 -0.68
CA LYS A 198 -13.52 -27.77 -1.14
C LYS A 198 -14.87 -27.11 -1.38
N MET A 199 -15.30 -26.18 -0.51
CA MET A 199 -16.50 -25.38 -0.71
C MET A 199 -16.42 -24.56 -2.01
N ILE A 200 -15.31 -23.85 -2.25
CA ILE A 200 -15.12 -23.00 -3.45
C ILE A 200 -15.14 -23.86 -4.73
N ARG A 201 -14.39 -24.97 -4.76
CA ARG A 201 -14.40 -25.88 -5.92
C ARG A 201 -15.78 -26.50 -6.17
N ARG A 202 -16.55 -26.79 -5.12
CA ARG A 202 -17.92 -27.28 -5.25
C ARG A 202 -18.81 -26.26 -5.95
N ILE A 203 -18.83 -25.01 -5.48
CA ILE A 203 -19.73 -24.00 -6.06
C ILE A 203 -19.33 -23.63 -7.50
N GLN A 204 -18.02 -23.57 -7.78
CA GLN A 204 -17.50 -23.36 -9.14
C GLN A 204 -17.88 -24.53 -10.06
N GLY A 205 -17.76 -25.77 -9.59
CA GLY A 205 -18.18 -26.96 -10.32
C GLY A 205 -19.69 -27.06 -10.53
N MET A 206 -20.50 -26.43 -9.67
CA MET A 206 -21.96 -26.30 -9.84
C MET A 206 -22.34 -25.17 -10.81
N GLY A 207 -21.39 -24.32 -11.23
CA GLY A 207 -21.67 -23.18 -12.13
C GLY A 207 -22.36 -21.99 -11.46
N LEU A 208 -22.42 -21.94 -10.12
CA LEU A 208 -23.07 -20.85 -9.38
C LEU A 208 -22.12 -19.68 -9.06
N TYR A 209 -20.80 -19.89 -9.13
CA TYR A 209 -19.79 -18.84 -8.89
C TYR A 209 -18.79 -18.80 -10.05
N PRO A 210 -18.42 -17.63 -10.59
CA PRO A 210 -17.48 -17.55 -11.70
C PRO A 210 -16.06 -18.02 -11.33
N THR A 211 -15.32 -18.52 -12.31
CA THR A 211 -13.95 -19.02 -12.12
C THR A 211 -12.87 -17.98 -12.42
N ILE A 212 -13.19 -16.96 -13.21
CA ILE A 212 -12.23 -15.98 -13.77
C ILE A 212 -12.35 -14.60 -13.10
N HIS A 213 -13.49 -14.31 -12.47
CA HIS A 213 -13.77 -13.02 -11.84
C HIS A 213 -14.63 -13.20 -10.59
N ASP A 214 -14.77 -12.14 -9.81
CA ASP A 214 -15.70 -12.11 -8.68
C ASP A 214 -17.16 -12.18 -9.15
N HIS A 215 -18.07 -12.58 -8.26
CA HIS A 215 -19.49 -12.69 -8.60
C HIS A 215 -20.05 -11.34 -9.08
N PRO A 216 -20.79 -11.28 -10.21
CA PRO A 216 -21.20 -10.02 -10.85
C PRO A 216 -22.02 -9.11 -9.93
N GLU A 217 -22.92 -9.69 -9.12
CA GLU A 217 -23.71 -8.91 -8.15
C GLU A 217 -22.86 -8.26 -7.04
N LEU A 218 -21.69 -8.81 -6.73
CA LEU A 218 -20.80 -8.26 -5.69
C LEU A 218 -19.95 -7.11 -6.24
N ILE A 219 -19.47 -7.22 -7.48
CA ILE A 219 -18.69 -6.15 -8.13
C ILE A 219 -19.57 -5.05 -8.72
N ARG A 220 -20.89 -5.26 -8.79
CA ARG A 220 -21.82 -4.29 -9.35
C ARG A 220 -21.69 -2.90 -8.71
N SER A 221 -21.46 -2.83 -7.39
CA SER A 221 -21.28 -1.54 -6.68
C SER A 221 -20.03 -0.78 -7.07
N ASP A 222 -19.01 -1.48 -7.55
CA ASP A 222 -17.73 -0.87 -7.93
C ASP A 222 -17.83 -0.22 -9.32
N PHE A 223 -18.70 -0.75 -10.19
CA PHE A 223 -18.94 -0.24 -11.54
C PHE A 223 -20.11 0.74 -11.62
N TYR A 224 -21.20 0.51 -10.86
CA TYR A 224 -22.43 1.30 -10.94
C TYR A 224 -22.66 2.05 -9.64
N HIS A 225 -22.85 3.36 -9.74
CA HIS A 225 -23.21 4.19 -8.59
C HIS A 225 -24.57 3.77 -8.01
N PRO A 226 -24.72 3.77 -6.67
CA PRO A 226 -25.90 3.26 -5.98
C PRO A 226 -27.21 4.01 -6.31
N GLU A 227 -27.15 5.18 -6.92
CA GLU A 227 -28.32 5.98 -7.29
C GLU A 227 -29.14 5.37 -8.45
N GLN A 228 -28.56 4.45 -9.22
CA GLN A 228 -29.25 3.74 -10.31
C GLN A 228 -30.16 2.58 -9.81
N ARG A 229 -30.34 2.45 -8.48
CA ARG A 229 -31.04 1.34 -7.81
C ARG A 229 -32.54 1.57 -7.57
N ARG A 230 -33.06 2.76 -7.92
CA ARG A 230 -34.50 3.10 -7.80
C ARG A 230 -35.18 2.90 -9.16
N GLY A 231 -35.78 1.73 -9.35
CA GLY A 231 -36.66 1.39 -10.46
C GLY A 231 -37.65 0.34 -9.99
#